data_AF-S4XNJ4-F1
#
_entry.id   AF-S4XNJ4-F1
#
_cell.length_a   1.000
_cell.length_b   1.000
_cell.length_c   1.000
_cell.angle_alpha   90.00
_cell.angle_beta   90.00
_cell.angle_gamma   90.00
#
_symmetry.space_group_name_H-M   'P 1'
#
loop_
_entity.id
_entity.type
_entity.pdbx_description
1 polymer ?
#
loop_
_entity_poly.entity_id
_entity_poly.type
_entity_poly.pdbx_seq_one_letter_code
_entity_poly.pdbx_strand_id
1 'polypeptide(L)'
;MRLIGQIHVSLKGSVIQRDPTLWEKLKRGFGARLDLDTDRVRVELEATAVVDQVRRALVQLGVGNALSLVIDDTVIFQDTDGKPDDLPDLVLALSEHSSVFGRGFTELKFAAEHEEAGLHLVIEARARAEHAEDEPAGIVSVGGRLRDLEPRAGEAAEDYRRRVEPLAKDPALFEAARLQFESFVGRLEGALKAAMPEARVEQRHAEARVVHAPSGDGAAAGPQPASPAHPGYDPFMVYYPPSPLSMVLDVMLISSFMHMLSPPHVLFVSPAGMPLGTAQEAAANPDLLNDADRGDDGAGDEGAGDEGDGPDDGDPWGDDGGGLDDGGGDLGDFGD
;
A
#
# COMPACT_ATOMS: atom_id res chain seq x y z
N MET A 1 -2.14 -3.11 -7.21
CA MET A 1 -3.00 -3.06 -6.00
C MET A 1 -2.21 -3.68 -4.88
N ARG A 2 -2.15 -3.03 -3.73
CA ARG A 2 -1.44 -3.51 -2.55
C ARG A 2 -2.45 -3.71 -1.44
N LEU A 3 -2.42 -4.88 -0.83
CA LEU A 3 -3.25 -5.20 0.33
C LEU A 3 -2.36 -5.07 1.55
N ILE A 4 -2.74 -4.23 2.52
CA ILE A 4 -1.92 -3.97 3.70
C ILE A 4 -2.78 -4.13 4.95
N GLY A 5 -2.28 -4.94 5.88
CA GLY A 5 -2.89 -5.22 7.17
C GLY A 5 -1.90 -5.00 8.29
N GLN A 6 -2.39 -4.57 9.45
CA GLN A 6 -1.58 -4.33 10.63
C GLN A 6 -2.36 -4.72 11.89
N ILE A 7 -1.73 -5.57 12.70
CA ILE A 7 -2.23 -6.04 13.98
C ILE A 7 -1.24 -5.60 15.05
N HIS A 8 -1.74 -4.92 16.09
CA HIS A 8 -0.96 -4.52 17.24
C HIS A 8 -1.07 -5.57 18.33
N VAL A 9 0.05 -5.90 18.94
CA VAL A 9 0.15 -6.83 20.06
C VAL A 9 0.73 -6.05 21.24
N SER A 10 -0.08 -5.84 22.26
CA SER A 10 0.31 -5.19 23.51
C SER A 10 0.41 -6.24 24.61
N LEU A 11 1.53 -6.24 25.33
CA LEU A 11 1.79 -7.14 26.43
C LEU A 11 1.94 -6.33 27.72
N LYS A 12 1.59 -6.93 28.85
CA LYS A 12 1.87 -6.30 30.14
C LYS A 12 3.37 -6.35 30.38
N GLY A 13 3.97 -5.18 30.60
CA GLY A 13 5.36 -5.07 31.02
C GLY A 13 5.49 -4.33 32.35
N SER A 14 6.71 -4.29 32.87
CA SER A 14 7.08 -3.50 34.04
C SER A 14 7.64 -2.14 33.59
N VAL A 15 7.30 -1.07 34.30
CA VAL A 15 7.86 0.26 34.04
C VAL A 15 9.36 0.23 34.35
N ILE A 16 10.17 0.68 33.40
CA ILE A 16 11.62 0.79 33.59
C ILE A 16 11.86 1.94 34.57
N GLN A 17 12.59 1.66 35.65
CA GLN A 17 13.00 2.71 36.59
C GLN A 17 14.35 3.27 36.18
N ARG A 18 14.47 4.60 36.13
CA ARG A 18 15.75 5.26 35.89
C ARG A 18 16.66 5.16 37.11
N ASP A 19 17.96 5.20 36.85
CA ASP A 19 18.92 5.32 37.93
C ASP A 19 18.72 6.65 38.69
N PRO A 20 18.66 6.64 40.02
CA PRO A 20 18.52 7.86 40.79
C PRO A 20 19.78 8.71 40.63
N THR A 21 19.60 10.00 40.33
CA THR A 21 20.71 10.97 40.28
C THR A 21 21.38 11.10 41.65
N LEU A 22 22.62 11.61 41.70
CA LEU A 22 23.34 11.81 42.98
C LEU A 22 22.53 12.66 43.99
N TRP A 23 21.80 13.67 43.50
CA TRP A 23 20.94 14.51 44.33
C TRP A 23 19.72 13.76 44.87
N GLU A 24 19.15 12.87 44.07
CA GLU A 24 18.02 12.03 44.46
C GLU A 24 18.45 10.95 45.45
N LYS A 25 19.62 10.33 45.25
CA LYS A 25 20.24 9.43 46.23
C LYS A 25 20.42 10.14 47.59
N LEU A 26 20.83 11.41 47.58
CA LEU A 26 20.92 12.24 48.78
C LEU A 26 19.55 12.48 49.42
N LYS A 27 18.52 12.89 48.64
CA LYS A 27 17.14 13.06 49.12
C LYS A 27 16.52 11.78 49.68
N ARG A 28 16.83 10.63 49.08
CA ARG A 28 16.41 9.30 49.56
C ARG A 28 17.02 9.00 50.94
N GLY A 29 18.26 9.44 51.18
CA GLY A 29 18.90 9.38 52.49
C GLY A 29 18.18 10.19 53.58
N PHE A 30 17.41 11.21 53.18
CA PHE A 30 16.55 12.01 54.07
C PHE A 30 15.08 11.55 54.11
N GLY A 31 14.77 10.36 53.57
CA GLY A 31 13.43 9.77 53.65
C GLY A 31 12.43 10.25 52.58
N ALA A 32 12.87 10.98 51.57
CA ALA A 32 12.00 11.37 50.46
C ALA A 32 11.67 10.16 49.55
N ARG A 33 10.39 10.01 49.18
CA ARG A 33 9.98 9.11 48.09
C ARG A 33 10.40 9.74 46.76
N LEU A 34 11.18 9.01 45.99
CA LEU A 34 11.59 9.44 44.65
C LEU A 34 10.67 8.78 43.63
N ASP A 35 10.25 9.57 42.66
CA ASP A 35 9.66 9.06 41.43
C ASP A 35 10.79 8.76 40.43
N LEU A 36 10.98 7.48 40.14
CA LEU A 36 12.00 6.96 39.22
C LEU A 36 11.36 6.32 38.00
N ASP A 37 10.02 6.38 37.89
CA ASP A 37 9.30 5.76 36.80
C ASP A 37 9.63 6.51 35.50
N THR A 38 9.84 5.74 34.43
CA THR A 38 10.03 6.28 33.08
C THR A 38 8.76 6.05 32.26
N ASP A 39 8.71 6.66 31.07
CA ASP A 39 7.70 6.43 30.04
C ASP A 39 7.93 5.13 29.25
N ARG A 40 8.94 4.34 29.63
CA ARG A 40 9.31 3.09 28.96
C ARG A 40 8.88 1.88 29.76
N VAL A 41 8.37 0.90 29.04
CA VAL A 41 7.91 -0.37 29.58
C VAL A 41 8.84 -1.47 29.06
N ARG A 42 9.22 -2.41 29.93
CA ARG A 42 9.94 -3.62 29.56
C ARG A 42 9.02 -4.84 29.68
N VAL A 43 8.94 -5.61 28.61
CA VAL A 43 8.23 -6.88 28.59
C VAL A 43 9.22 -8.01 28.89
N GLU A 44 8.90 -8.85 29.87
CA GLU A 44 9.68 -10.04 30.21
C GLU A 44 9.32 -11.20 29.27
N LEU A 45 9.65 -11.05 27.99
CA LEU A 45 9.47 -12.09 26.99
C LEU A 45 10.82 -12.59 26.48
N GLU A 46 10.94 -13.91 26.41
CA GLU A 46 12.03 -14.53 25.68
C GLU A 46 11.73 -14.49 24.17
N ALA A 47 12.74 -14.20 23.36
CA ALA A 47 12.62 -14.20 21.90
C ALA A 47 12.03 -15.53 21.37
N THR A 48 12.47 -16.64 21.97
CA THR A 48 12.00 -17.99 21.67
C THR A 48 10.50 -18.16 21.92
N ALA A 49 9.98 -17.60 23.02
CA ALA A 49 8.56 -17.65 23.34
C ALA A 49 7.74 -16.84 22.33
N VAL A 50 8.20 -15.66 21.94
CA VAL A 50 7.55 -14.82 20.92
C VAL A 50 7.48 -15.57 19.59
N VAL A 51 8.62 -16.13 19.12
CA VAL A 51 8.67 -16.88 17.86
C VAL A 51 7.76 -18.11 17.92
N ASP A 52 7.76 -18.86 19.02
CA ASP A 52 6.92 -20.05 19.18
C ASP A 52 5.42 -19.69 19.15
N GLN A 53 5.02 -18.62 19.81
CA GLN A 53 3.63 -18.14 19.80
C GLN A 53 3.19 -17.68 18.39
N VAL A 54 4.01 -16.87 17.71
CA VAL A 54 3.71 -16.43 16.34
C VAL A 54 3.67 -17.63 15.40
N ARG A 55 4.63 -18.55 15.49
CA ARG A 55 4.65 -19.79 14.69
C ARG A 55 3.37 -20.59 14.89
N ARG A 56 2.92 -20.79 16.12
CA ARG A 56 1.68 -21.53 16.40
C ARG A 56 0.48 -20.87 15.74
N ALA A 57 0.37 -19.54 15.79
CA ALA A 57 -0.69 -18.81 15.10
C ALA A 57 -0.62 -18.99 13.58
N LEU A 58 0.57 -18.91 12.99
CA LEU A 58 0.80 -19.10 11.56
C LEU A 58 0.46 -20.53 11.09
N VAL A 59 0.92 -21.55 11.82
CA VAL A 59 0.64 -22.96 11.50
C VAL A 59 -0.85 -23.27 11.57
N GLN A 60 -1.60 -22.64 12.48
CA GLN A 60 -3.07 -22.79 12.55
C GLN A 60 -3.78 -22.30 11.28
N LEU A 61 -3.16 -21.38 10.53
CA LEU A 61 -3.67 -20.84 9.27
C LEU A 61 -3.11 -21.59 8.05
N GLY A 62 -2.29 -22.62 8.26
CA GLY A 62 -1.63 -23.36 7.19
C GLY A 62 -0.43 -22.64 6.57
N VAL A 63 0.10 -21.60 7.24
CA VAL A 63 1.34 -20.95 6.82
C VAL A 63 2.50 -21.87 7.16
N GLY A 64 3.22 -22.32 6.12
CA GLY A 64 4.32 -23.29 6.21
C GLY A 64 5.71 -22.71 5.96
N ASN A 65 5.77 -21.56 5.27
CA ASN A 65 7.01 -21.01 4.74
C ASN A 65 7.50 -19.81 5.57
N ALA A 66 8.75 -19.84 5.99
CA ALA A 66 9.47 -18.79 6.67
C ALA A 66 10.37 -18.04 5.68
N LEU A 67 10.39 -16.71 5.75
CA LEU A 67 11.31 -15.90 4.93
C LEU A 67 12.57 -15.54 5.69
N SER A 68 12.43 -15.11 6.95
CA SER A 68 13.57 -14.65 7.75
C SER A 68 13.27 -14.67 9.24
N LEU A 69 14.28 -14.91 10.06
CA LEU A 69 14.31 -14.61 11.48
C LEU A 69 15.57 -13.83 11.82
N VAL A 70 15.40 -12.62 12.34
CA VAL A 70 16.48 -11.74 12.80
C VAL A 70 16.19 -11.35 14.24
N ILE A 71 17.19 -11.49 15.12
CA ILE A 71 17.12 -11.08 16.52
C ILE A 71 18.36 -10.24 16.81
N ASP A 72 18.18 -8.99 17.26
CA ASP A 72 19.26 -8.06 17.59
C ASP A 72 20.34 -7.98 16.49
N ASP A 73 19.88 -7.73 15.26
CA ASP A 73 20.69 -7.67 14.03
C ASP A 73 21.44 -8.95 13.67
N THR A 74 21.23 -10.04 14.41
CA THR A 74 21.76 -11.36 14.11
C THR A 74 20.75 -12.14 13.28
N VAL A 75 21.13 -12.50 12.05
CA VAL A 75 20.32 -13.35 11.17
C VAL A 75 20.41 -14.79 11.68
N ILE A 76 19.28 -15.34 12.11
CA ILE A 76 19.15 -16.71 12.61
C ILE A 76 18.67 -17.64 11.51
N PHE A 77 17.76 -17.15 10.69
CA PHE A 77 17.23 -17.88 9.56
C PHE A 77 16.99 -16.91 8.39
N GLN A 78 17.28 -17.37 7.18
CA GLN A 78 16.92 -16.67 5.96
C GLN A 78 16.71 -17.73 4.87
N ASP A 79 15.52 -17.74 4.27
CA ASP A 79 15.30 -18.54 3.09
C ASP A 79 15.88 -17.80 1.88
N THR A 80 16.85 -18.44 1.23
CA THR A 80 17.50 -17.91 0.02
C THR A 80 17.08 -18.67 -1.24
N ASP A 81 16.51 -19.85 -1.07
CA ASP A 81 16.23 -20.79 -2.17
C ASP A 81 14.73 -20.93 -2.47
N GLY A 82 13.86 -20.31 -1.66
CA GLY A 82 12.40 -20.42 -1.81
C GLY A 82 11.91 -21.83 -1.45
N LYS A 83 12.50 -22.42 -0.40
CA LYS A 83 12.23 -23.81 -0.03
C LYS A 83 10.85 -23.90 0.63
N PRO A 84 9.96 -24.79 0.15
CA PRO A 84 8.67 -24.97 0.80
C PRO A 84 8.80 -25.64 2.18
N ASP A 85 7.88 -25.30 3.07
CA ASP A 85 7.68 -25.90 4.39
C ASP A 85 8.91 -25.85 5.32
N ASP A 86 9.58 -24.70 5.38
CA ASP A 86 10.83 -24.45 6.09
C ASP A 86 10.66 -23.82 7.49
N LEU A 87 9.43 -23.61 7.97
CA LEU A 87 9.17 -23.26 9.38
C LEU A 87 9.84 -24.21 10.40
N PRO A 88 9.89 -25.54 10.20
CA PRO A 88 10.64 -26.43 11.09
C PRO A 88 12.16 -26.15 11.07
N ASP A 89 12.72 -25.79 9.92
CA ASP A 89 14.14 -25.46 9.77
C ASP A 89 14.48 -24.17 10.53
N LEU A 90 13.58 -23.18 10.51
CA LEU A 90 13.70 -21.98 11.34
C LEU A 90 13.72 -22.30 12.84
N VAL A 91 12.88 -23.23 13.31
CA VAL A 91 12.87 -23.65 14.72
C VAL A 91 14.18 -24.35 15.10
N LEU A 92 14.71 -25.17 14.21
CA LEU A 92 16.01 -25.82 14.41
C LEU A 92 17.11 -24.75 14.53
N ALA A 93 17.18 -23.81 13.59
CA ALA A 93 18.14 -22.72 13.62
C ALA A 93 18.04 -21.88 14.90
N LEU A 94 16.83 -21.57 15.36
CA LEU A 94 16.60 -20.86 16.62
C LEU A 94 17.11 -21.65 17.83
N SER A 95 16.93 -22.97 17.84
CA SER A 95 17.40 -23.83 18.93
C SER A 95 18.92 -23.84 19.05
N GLU A 96 19.63 -23.83 17.92
CA GLU A 96 21.10 -23.77 17.84
C GLU A 96 21.65 -22.43 18.37
N HIS A 97 20.88 -21.35 18.27
CA HIS A 97 21.26 -20.01 18.71
C HIS A 97 20.66 -19.60 20.06
N SER A 98 19.85 -20.45 20.69
CA SER A 98 19.12 -20.14 21.93
C SER A 98 20.02 -19.68 23.09
N SER A 99 21.26 -20.18 23.18
CA SER A 99 22.23 -19.77 24.21
C SER A 99 22.72 -18.32 24.06
N VAL A 100 22.58 -17.73 22.87
CA VAL A 100 23.03 -16.35 22.57
C VAL A 100 22.06 -15.32 23.15
N PHE A 101 20.76 -15.65 23.24
CA PHE A 101 19.69 -14.71 23.59
C PHE A 101 19.26 -14.77 25.07
N GLY A 102 20.00 -15.47 25.92
CA GLY A 102 19.63 -15.80 27.31
C GLY A 102 19.45 -14.63 28.30
N ARG A 103 19.42 -13.37 27.84
CA ARG A 103 19.12 -12.18 28.66
C ARG A 103 17.95 -11.35 28.14
N GLY A 104 17.22 -11.85 27.15
CA GLY A 104 16.20 -11.10 26.41
C GLY A 104 16.71 -10.66 25.04
N PHE A 105 15.90 -9.87 24.34
CA PHE A 105 16.22 -9.31 23.02
C PHE A 105 15.83 -7.83 22.99
N THR A 106 16.48 -7.03 22.15
CA THR A 106 16.07 -5.65 21.88
C THR A 106 15.00 -5.60 20.80
N GLU A 107 15.24 -6.25 19.67
CA GLU A 107 14.34 -6.30 18.52
C GLU A 107 14.31 -7.70 17.91
N LEU A 108 13.11 -8.17 17.58
CA LEU A 108 12.87 -9.41 16.87
C LEU A 108 12.12 -9.11 15.58
N LYS A 109 12.54 -9.70 14.47
CA LYS A 109 11.89 -9.65 13.16
C LYS A 109 11.72 -11.07 12.65
N PHE A 110 10.48 -11.52 12.53
CA PHE A 110 10.13 -12.81 11.96
C PHE A 110 9.23 -12.57 10.76
N ALA A 111 9.61 -13.08 9.59
CA ALA A 111 8.77 -13.05 8.41
C ALA A 111 8.47 -14.44 7.89
N ALA A 112 7.27 -14.58 7.34
CA ALA A 112 6.73 -15.78 6.74
C ALA A 112 5.96 -15.41 5.47
N GLU A 113 5.83 -16.34 4.55
CA GLU A 113 5.01 -16.19 3.35
C GLU A 113 3.88 -17.23 3.32
N HIS A 114 2.80 -16.86 2.64
CA HIS A 114 1.64 -17.73 2.48
C HIS A 114 0.95 -17.50 1.15
N GLU A 115 0.43 -18.56 0.56
CA GLU A 115 -0.41 -18.48 -0.63
C GLU A 115 -1.81 -18.97 -0.30
N GLU A 116 -2.82 -18.12 -0.49
CA GLU A 116 -4.21 -18.49 -0.23
C GLU A 116 -5.17 -17.78 -1.19
N ALA A 117 -6.07 -18.54 -1.82
CA ALA A 117 -7.13 -17.99 -2.67
C ALA A 117 -6.63 -17.02 -3.77
N GLY A 118 -5.45 -17.31 -4.35
CA GLY A 118 -4.83 -16.46 -5.38
C GLY A 118 -4.09 -15.24 -4.84
N LEU A 119 -4.04 -15.06 -3.52
CA LEU A 119 -3.21 -14.06 -2.85
C LEU A 119 -1.85 -14.66 -2.50
N HIS A 120 -0.79 -13.90 -2.79
CA HIS A 120 0.55 -14.09 -2.25
C HIS A 120 0.72 -13.10 -1.10
N LEU A 121 0.95 -13.64 0.10
CA LEU A 121 0.96 -12.91 1.35
C LEU A 121 2.35 -12.98 1.99
N VAL A 122 2.81 -11.86 2.52
CA VAL A 122 3.99 -11.76 3.37
C VAL A 122 3.55 -11.27 4.74
N ILE A 123 3.84 -12.04 5.77
CA ILE A 123 3.52 -11.73 7.17
C ILE A 123 4.83 -11.43 7.88
N GLU A 124 4.98 -10.22 8.42
CA GLU A 124 6.11 -9.82 9.24
C GLU A 124 5.65 -9.52 10.66
N ALA A 125 6.12 -10.30 11.63
CA ALA A 125 5.99 -10.04 13.05
C ALA A 125 7.26 -9.35 13.57
N ARG A 126 7.11 -8.16 14.13
CA ARG A 126 8.17 -7.46 14.85
C ARG A 126 7.82 -7.30 16.31
N ALA A 127 8.77 -7.53 17.19
CA ALA A 127 8.59 -7.32 18.63
C ALA A 127 9.79 -6.58 19.21
N ARG A 128 9.55 -5.84 20.30
CA ARG A 128 10.59 -5.17 21.08
C ARG A 128 10.38 -5.48 22.55
N ALA A 129 11.45 -5.80 23.27
CA ALA A 129 11.33 -6.00 24.72
C ALA A 129 11.18 -4.67 25.46
N GLU A 130 11.64 -3.55 24.90
CA GLU A 130 11.44 -2.22 25.47
C GLU A 130 10.74 -1.29 24.48
N HIS A 131 9.67 -0.64 24.92
CA HIS A 131 8.89 0.28 24.10
C HIS A 131 8.29 1.40 24.98
N ALA A 132 7.77 2.46 24.36
CA ALA A 132 7.01 3.48 25.09
C ALA A 132 5.68 2.89 25.60
N GLU A 133 5.14 3.42 26.70
CA GLU A 133 3.90 2.92 27.30
C GLU A 133 2.69 2.95 26.34
N ASP A 134 2.66 3.90 25.41
CA ASP A 134 1.63 4.07 24.40
C ASP A 134 1.88 3.28 23.10
N GLU A 135 3.06 2.66 22.97
CA GLU A 135 3.42 1.82 21.83
C GLU A 135 3.11 0.34 22.08
N PRO A 136 2.74 -0.42 21.03
CA PRO A 136 2.57 -1.86 21.15
C PRO A 136 3.93 -2.56 21.34
N ALA A 137 3.94 -3.64 22.12
CA ALA A 137 5.11 -4.50 22.32
C ALA A 137 5.52 -5.24 21.03
N GLY A 138 4.55 -5.48 20.15
CA GLY A 138 4.80 -6.03 18.82
C GLY A 138 3.77 -5.59 17.79
N ILE A 139 4.19 -5.66 16.53
CA ILE A 139 3.40 -5.32 15.35
C ILE A 139 3.49 -6.49 14.39
N VAL A 140 2.35 -6.99 13.94
CA VAL A 140 2.27 -7.96 12.85
C VAL A 140 1.72 -7.24 11.62
N SER A 141 2.57 -7.07 10.62
CA SER A 141 2.24 -6.46 9.34
C SER A 141 1.99 -7.55 8.30
N VAL A 142 0.96 -7.39 7.48
CA VAL A 142 0.62 -8.31 6.39
C VAL A 142 0.59 -7.52 5.09
N GLY A 143 1.42 -7.92 4.13
CA GLY A 143 1.42 -7.40 2.76
C GLY A 143 0.87 -8.47 1.82
N GLY A 144 -0.07 -8.10 0.95
CA GLY A 144 -0.67 -9.03 -0.01
C GLY A 144 -0.61 -8.52 -1.44
N ARG A 145 -0.49 -9.46 -2.38
CA ARG A 145 -0.56 -9.27 -3.84
C ARG A 145 -1.44 -10.33 -4.47
N LEU A 146 -2.10 -9.99 -5.58
CA LEU A 146 -2.77 -11.00 -6.40
C LEU A 146 -1.72 -11.69 -7.25
N ARG A 147 -1.52 -12.99 -7.04
CA ARG A 147 -0.51 -13.79 -7.74
C ARG A 147 -0.69 -13.75 -9.26
N ASP A 148 -1.94 -13.75 -9.72
CA ASP A 148 -2.25 -13.67 -11.15
C ASP A 148 -1.90 -12.32 -11.77
N LEU A 149 -1.64 -11.29 -10.98
CA LEU A 149 -1.13 -10.01 -11.47
C LEU A 149 0.40 -9.92 -11.36
N GLU A 150 1.06 -10.88 -10.71
CA GLU A 150 2.51 -10.84 -10.58
C GLU A 150 3.22 -11.25 -11.88
N PRO A 151 4.36 -10.61 -12.19
CA PRO A 151 5.21 -11.05 -13.29
C PRO A 151 5.76 -12.45 -13.03
N ARG A 152 5.76 -13.30 -14.06
CA ARG A 152 6.35 -14.64 -13.97
C ARG A 152 7.82 -14.60 -14.39
N ALA A 153 8.63 -15.48 -13.81
CA ALA A 153 10.03 -15.59 -14.18
C ALA A 153 10.19 -15.87 -15.69
N GLY A 154 10.99 -15.04 -16.37
CA GLY A 154 11.23 -15.16 -17.82
C GLY A 154 10.07 -14.67 -18.70
N GLU A 155 9.01 -14.09 -18.14
CA GLU A 155 7.89 -13.56 -18.91
C GLU A 155 8.26 -12.26 -19.63
N ALA A 156 8.00 -12.20 -20.95
CA ALA A 156 8.20 -10.98 -21.71
C ALA A 156 7.12 -9.94 -21.37
N ALA A 157 7.48 -8.65 -21.42
CA ALA A 157 6.57 -7.56 -21.06
C ALA A 157 5.25 -7.55 -21.85
N GLU A 158 5.28 -7.92 -23.14
CA GLU A 158 4.08 -8.01 -23.99
C GLU A 158 3.18 -9.19 -23.65
N ASP A 159 3.76 -10.30 -23.19
CA ASP A 159 3.01 -11.48 -22.75
C ASP A 159 2.37 -11.21 -21.38
N TYR A 160 3.13 -10.58 -20.49
CA TYR A 160 2.65 -10.07 -19.21
C TYR A 160 1.44 -9.14 -19.38
N ARG A 161 1.58 -8.11 -20.24
CA ARG A 161 0.49 -7.18 -20.56
C ARG A 161 -0.77 -7.91 -21.03
N ARG A 162 -0.64 -8.78 -22.03
CA ARG A 162 -1.77 -9.51 -22.62
C ARG A 162 -2.50 -10.38 -21.59
N ARG A 163 -1.77 -10.95 -20.63
CA ARG A 163 -2.32 -11.77 -19.54
C ARG A 163 -3.01 -10.92 -18.46
N VAL A 164 -2.39 -9.83 -18.06
CA VAL A 164 -2.80 -9.02 -16.91
C VAL A 164 -3.88 -7.99 -17.25
N GLU A 165 -3.85 -7.40 -18.45
CA GLU A 165 -4.80 -6.38 -18.86
C GLU A 165 -6.29 -6.78 -18.69
N PRO A 166 -6.76 -7.97 -19.09
CA PRO A 166 -8.15 -8.36 -18.87
C PRO A 166 -8.48 -8.49 -17.37
N LEU A 167 -7.54 -8.99 -16.56
CA LEU A 167 -7.72 -9.14 -15.11
C LEU A 167 -7.74 -7.77 -14.41
N ALA A 168 -6.92 -6.83 -14.88
CA ALA A 168 -6.86 -5.47 -14.37
C ALA A 168 -8.16 -4.68 -14.58
N LYS A 169 -8.98 -5.09 -15.55
CA LYS A 169 -10.28 -4.49 -15.86
C LYS A 169 -11.45 -5.18 -15.13
N ASP A 170 -11.21 -6.26 -14.38
CA ASP A 170 -12.26 -6.99 -13.67
C ASP A 170 -12.41 -6.47 -12.21
N PRO A 171 -13.43 -5.63 -11.92
CA PRO A 171 -13.65 -5.13 -10.56
C PRO A 171 -14.02 -6.24 -9.56
N ALA A 172 -14.64 -7.33 -10.02
CA ALA A 172 -15.06 -8.43 -9.14
C ALA A 172 -13.84 -9.19 -8.60
N LEU A 173 -12.77 -9.30 -9.39
CA LEU A 173 -11.50 -9.88 -8.96
C LEU A 173 -10.91 -9.12 -7.77
N PHE A 174 -10.90 -7.78 -7.83
CA PHE A 174 -10.32 -6.94 -6.78
C PHE A 174 -11.17 -6.94 -5.50
N GLU A 175 -12.49 -6.90 -5.63
CA GLU A 175 -13.37 -7.01 -4.45
C GLU A 175 -13.26 -8.39 -3.80
N ALA A 176 -13.18 -9.46 -4.59
CA ALA A 176 -12.94 -10.80 -4.06
C ALA A 176 -11.60 -10.87 -3.31
N ALA A 177 -10.52 -10.37 -3.92
CA ALA A 177 -9.20 -10.32 -3.31
C ALA A 177 -9.19 -9.51 -2.00
N ARG A 178 -9.88 -8.36 -1.96
CA ARG A 178 -10.03 -7.54 -0.74
C ARG A 178 -10.72 -8.32 0.36
N LEU A 179 -11.87 -8.95 0.08
CA LEU A 179 -12.62 -9.73 1.06
C LEU A 179 -11.83 -10.94 1.58
N GLN A 180 -11.08 -11.62 0.70
CA GLN A 180 -10.21 -12.73 1.12
C GLN A 180 -9.08 -12.26 2.02
N PHE A 181 -8.46 -11.13 1.68
CA PHE A 181 -7.42 -10.53 2.50
C PHE A 181 -7.92 -10.11 3.89
N GLU A 182 -9.05 -9.40 3.95
CA GLU A 182 -9.68 -9.00 5.22
C GLU A 182 -10.04 -10.23 6.07
N SER A 183 -10.55 -11.29 5.44
CA SER A 183 -10.82 -12.56 6.11
C SER A 183 -9.55 -13.19 6.67
N PHE A 184 -8.47 -13.22 5.90
CA PHE A 184 -7.18 -13.75 6.36
C PHE A 184 -6.65 -12.96 7.56
N VAL A 185 -6.63 -11.62 7.50
CA VAL A 185 -6.15 -10.77 8.61
C VAL A 185 -6.98 -10.99 9.87
N GLY A 186 -8.31 -11.10 9.75
CA GLY A 186 -9.19 -11.40 10.88
C GLY A 186 -8.94 -12.80 11.49
N ARG A 187 -8.67 -13.81 10.66
CA ARG A 187 -8.28 -15.14 11.15
C ARG A 187 -6.91 -15.14 11.82
N LEU A 188 -5.96 -14.37 11.28
CA LEU A 188 -4.64 -14.19 11.87
C LEU A 188 -4.72 -13.51 13.24
N GLU A 189 -5.53 -12.46 13.38
CA GLU A 189 -5.81 -11.83 14.66
C GLU A 189 -6.38 -12.86 15.66
N GLY A 190 -7.37 -13.65 15.24
CA GLY A 190 -7.95 -14.72 16.05
C GLY A 190 -6.93 -15.78 16.48
N ALA A 191 -6.06 -16.21 15.57
CA ALA A 191 -5.00 -17.17 15.86
C ALA A 191 -3.95 -16.61 16.81
N LEU A 192 -3.57 -15.33 16.66
CA LEU A 192 -2.66 -14.63 17.57
C LEU A 192 -3.27 -14.52 18.98
N LYS A 193 -4.56 -14.17 19.09
CA LYS A 193 -5.28 -14.15 20.38
C LYS A 193 -5.27 -15.52 21.06
N ALA A 194 -5.45 -16.59 20.29
CA ALA A 194 -5.42 -17.95 20.82
C ALA A 194 -4.00 -18.38 21.26
N ALA A 195 -2.96 -17.96 20.52
CA ALA A 195 -1.58 -18.28 20.82
C ALA A 195 -0.97 -17.43 21.96
N MET A 196 -1.50 -16.22 22.19
CA MET A 196 -1.00 -15.24 23.15
C MET A 196 -2.11 -14.78 24.12
N PRO A 197 -2.59 -15.64 25.02
CA PRO A 197 -3.75 -15.33 25.88
C PRO A 197 -3.51 -14.17 26.87
N GLU A 198 -2.24 -13.88 27.19
CA GLU A 198 -1.85 -12.77 28.08
C GLU A 198 -1.66 -11.44 27.32
N ALA A 199 -1.61 -11.49 26.00
CA ALA A 199 -1.48 -10.32 25.15
C ALA A 199 -2.85 -9.73 24.80
N ARG A 200 -2.91 -8.41 24.71
CA ARG A 200 -4.00 -7.70 24.06
C ARG A 200 -3.65 -7.56 22.59
N VAL A 201 -4.38 -8.28 21.74
CA VAL A 201 -4.20 -8.25 20.28
C VAL A 201 -5.34 -7.45 19.67
N GLU A 202 -5.00 -6.44 18.87
CA GLU A 202 -5.97 -5.55 18.22
C GLU A 202 -5.60 -5.33 16.76
N GLN A 203 -6.52 -5.64 15.86
CA GLN A 203 -6.42 -5.19 14.47
C GLN A 203 -6.57 -3.66 14.40
N ARG A 204 -5.55 -2.98 13.87
CA ARG A 204 -5.61 -1.52 13.63
C ARG A 204 -6.07 -1.20 12.21
N HIS A 205 -5.63 -2.00 11.25
CA HIS A 205 -5.85 -1.72 9.85
C HIS A 205 -5.91 -3.01 9.04
N ALA A 206 -6.83 -3.07 8.07
CA ALA A 206 -6.79 -4.01 6.97
C ALA A 206 -7.47 -3.33 5.80
N GLU A 207 -6.68 -2.81 4.86
CA GLU A 207 -7.20 -2.07 3.73
C GLU A 207 -6.56 -2.51 2.42
N ALA A 208 -7.39 -2.51 1.39
CA ALA A 208 -6.96 -2.53 0.01
C ALA A 208 -6.57 -1.12 -0.42
N ARG A 209 -5.31 -0.93 -0.82
CA ARG A 209 -4.82 0.32 -1.40
C ARG A 209 -4.45 0.13 -2.86
N VAL A 210 -5.07 0.92 -3.71
CA VAL A 210 -4.57 1.11 -5.08
C VAL A 210 -3.41 2.09 -4.97
N VAL A 211 -2.18 1.62 -5.21
CA VAL A 211 -1.03 2.52 -5.26
C VAL A 211 -1.04 3.22 -6.61
N HIS A 212 -1.17 4.53 -6.58
CA HIS A 212 -0.97 5.37 -7.73
C HIS A 212 0.53 5.45 -8.02
N ALA A 213 0.92 5.23 -9.28
CA ALA A 213 2.19 5.66 -9.79
C ALA A 213 2.32 7.17 -9.54
N PRO A 214 3.51 7.67 -9.18
CA PRO A 214 3.70 9.09 -8.96
C PRO A 214 3.29 9.85 -10.22
N SER A 215 2.28 10.71 -10.09
CA SER A 215 1.79 11.56 -11.16
C SER A 215 2.83 12.65 -11.42
N GLY A 216 3.70 12.47 -12.42
CA GLY A 216 4.60 13.53 -12.90
C GLY A 216 5.92 13.00 -13.47
N ASP A 217 6.35 13.59 -14.59
CA ASP A 217 7.67 13.40 -15.19
C ASP A 217 8.76 13.75 -14.16
N GLY A 218 9.34 12.72 -13.53
CA GLY A 218 10.48 12.87 -12.62
C GLY A 218 10.16 12.87 -11.12
N ALA A 219 8.91 12.69 -10.69
CA ALA A 219 8.61 12.48 -9.27
C ALA A 219 9.00 11.05 -8.87
N ALA A 220 10.20 10.87 -8.32
CA ALA A 220 10.57 9.63 -7.66
C ALA A 220 9.49 9.29 -6.63
N ALA A 221 8.96 8.05 -6.68
CA ALA A 221 8.07 7.56 -5.65
C ALA A 221 8.72 7.85 -4.28
N GLY A 222 8.01 8.59 -3.41
CA GLY A 222 8.55 8.97 -2.12
C GLY A 222 9.12 7.75 -1.39
N PRO A 223 10.21 7.92 -0.61
CA PRO A 223 10.88 6.80 0.05
C PRO A 223 9.84 6.01 0.85
N GLN A 224 9.79 4.70 0.61
CA GLN A 224 8.84 3.83 1.27
C GLN A 224 9.00 3.96 2.79
N PRO A 225 7.90 4.00 3.56
CA PRO A 225 8.01 4.09 5.00
C PRO A 225 8.82 2.90 5.52
N ALA A 226 9.97 3.17 6.15
CA ALA A 226 10.80 2.12 6.74
C ALA A 226 10.24 1.63 8.09
N SER A 227 9.34 2.41 8.71
CA SER A 227 8.78 2.11 10.02
C SER A 227 7.58 1.17 9.91
N PRO A 228 7.61 -0.01 10.57
CA PRO A 228 6.49 -0.95 10.64
C PRO A 228 5.25 -0.39 11.33
N ALA A 229 5.41 0.64 12.15
CA ALA A 229 4.30 1.35 12.80
C ALA A 229 3.54 2.26 11.81
N HIS A 230 4.13 2.56 10.65
CA HIS A 230 3.50 3.41 9.66
C HIS A 230 2.35 2.66 8.93
N PRO A 231 1.15 3.24 8.80
CA PRO A 231 0.00 2.57 8.16
C PRO A 231 0.22 2.17 6.69
N GLY A 232 1.17 2.80 6.02
CA GLY A 232 1.60 2.48 4.65
C GLY A 232 2.81 1.55 4.54
N TYR A 233 3.27 0.97 5.65
CA TYR A 233 4.33 -0.02 5.63
C TYR A 233 3.85 -1.29 4.91
N ASP A 234 4.69 -1.82 4.03
CA ASP A 234 4.35 -3.00 3.23
C ASP A 234 5.51 -3.99 3.29
N PRO A 235 5.39 -5.08 4.07
CA PRO A 235 6.46 -6.05 4.24
C PRO A 235 6.76 -6.75 2.92
N PHE A 236 5.80 -6.85 1.99
CA PHE A 236 6.01 -7.49 0.70
C PHE A 236 7.17 -6.85 -0.06
N MET A 237 7.29 -5.52 -0.03
CA MET A 237 8.35 -4.79 -0.74
C MET A 237 9.73 -4.92 -0.07
N VAL A 238 9.77 -5.30 1.21
CA VAL A 238 11.03 -5.51 1.95
C VAL A 238 11.66 -6.84 1.54
N TYR A 239 10.84 -7.87 1.38
CA TYR A 239 11.29 -9.22 1.03
C TYR A 239 11.33 -9.46 -0.49
N TYR A 240 10.48 -8.77 -1.25
CA TYR A 240 10.43 -8.82 -2.70
C TYR A 240 10.75 -7.44 -3.28
N PRO A 241 11.99 -7.19 -3.73
CA PRO A 241 12.35 -5.91 -4.33
C PRO A 241 11.49 -5.63 -5.57
N PRO A 242 11.13 -4.36 -5.82
CA PRO A 242 10.26 -3.99 -6.92
C PRO A 242 10.85 -4.42 -8.26
N SER A 243 10.11 -5.26 -9.00
CA SER A 243 10.41 -5.58 -10.38
C SER A 243 10.08 -4.40 -11.29
N PRO A 244 10.85 -4.11 -12.35
CA PRO A 244 10.46 -3.11 -13.36
C PRO A 244 9.05 -3.35 -13.93
N LEU A 245 8.60 -4.61 -13.97
CA LEU A 245 7.26 -4.98 -14.42
C LEU A 245 6.16 -4.62 -13.42
N SER A 246 6.47 -4.40 -12.14
CA SER A 246 5.48 -3.91 -11.16
C SER A 246 5.06 -2.47 -11.47
N MET A 247 5.96 -1.65 -12.04
CA MET A 247 5.61 -0.30 -12.49
C MET A 247 4.61 -0.36 -13.66
N VAL A 248 4.79 -1.30 -14.58
CA VAL A 248 3.86 -1.55 -15.69
C VAL A 248 2.47 -1.94 -15.17
N LEU A 249 2.41 -2.81 -14.16
CA LEU A 249 1.16 -3.18 -13.50
C LEU A 249 0.47 -1.96 -12.88
N ASP A 250 1.20 -1.16 -12.11
CA ASP A 250 0.64 0.01 -11.43
C ASP A 250 0.03 0.99 -12.47
N VAL A 251 0.71 1.22 -13.60
CA VAL A 251 0.18 2.04 -14.71
C VAL A 251 -1.11 1.44 -15.30
N MET A 252 -1.14 0.13 -15.57
CA MET A 252 -2.33 -0.54 -16.11
C MET A 252 -3.52 -0.47 -15.15
N LEU A 253 -3.28 -0.66 -13.86
CA LEU A 253 -4.33 -0.57 -12.85
C LEU A 253 -4.90 0.83 -12.76
N ILE A 254 -4.05 1.86 -12.75
CA ILE A 254 -4.51 3.26 -12.74
C ILE A 254 -5.34 3.56 -13.97
N SER A 255 -4.87 3.17 -15.16
CA SER A 255 -5.63 3.35 -16.40
C SER A 255 -7.00 2.66 -16.31
N SER A 256 -7.04 1.44 -15.78
CA SER A 256 -8.28 0.68 -15.59
C SER A 256 -9.23 1.37 -14.59
N PHE A 257 -8.72 1.89 -13.47
CA PHE A 257 -9.51 2.66 -12.51
C PHE A 257 -10.02 3.98 -13.09
N MET A 258 -9.21 4.70 -13.85
CA MET A 258 -9.65 5.93 -14.51
C MET A 258 -10.77 5.66 -15.53
N HIS A 259 -10.69 4.55 -16.27
CA HIS A 259 -11.76 4.11 -17.15
C HIS A 259 -13.03 3.66 -16.42
N MET A 260 -12.92 3.16 -15.19
CA MET A 260 -14.07 2.84 -14.35
C MET A 260 -14.73 4.09 -13.74
N LEU A 261 -13.93 5.09 -13.36
CA LEU A 261 -14.42 6.34 -12.75
C LEU A 261 -14.96 7.34 -13.78
N SER A 262 -14.42 7.33 -14.99
CA SER A 262 -14.92 8.08 -16.13
C SER A 262 -15.19 7.10 -17.27
N PRO A 263 -16.44 6.59 -17.41
CA PRO A 263 -16.77 5.79 -18.57
C PRO A 263 -16.38 6.58 -19.82
N PRO A 264 -15.74 5.95 -20.82
CA PRO A 264 -15.29 6.66 -22.00
C PRO A 264 -16.47 7.44 -22.58
N HIS A 265 -16.34 8.77 -22.62
CA HIS A 265 -17.29 9.62 -23.33
C HIS A 265 -17.16 9.26 -24.81
N VAL A 266 -17.95 8.28 -25.26
CA VAL A 266 -18.12 8.02 -26.68
C VAL A 266 -18.82 9.25 -27.24
N LEU A 267 -18.02 10.13 -27.84
CA LEU A 267 -18.50 11.29 -28.55
C LEU A 267 -18.96 10.82 -29.93
N PHE A 268 -20.26 10.92 -30.16
CA PHE A 268 -20.81 10.74 -31.49
C PHE A 268 -20.44 11.97 -32.31
N VAL A 269 -19.94 11.73 -33.52
CA VAL A 269 -19.58 12.79 -34.47
C VAL A 269 -20.39 12.52 -35.73
N SER A 270 -21.03 13.55 -36.26
CA SER A 270 -21.78 13.45 -37.51
C SER A 270 -20.83 13.13 -38.68
N PRO A 271 -21.34 12.62 -39.81
CA PRO A 271 -20.54 12.43 -41.02
C PRO A 271 -19.85 13.72 -41.51
N ALA A 272 -20.39 14.89 -41.15
CA ALA A 272 -19.83 16.21 -41.45
C ALA A 272 -18.75 16.67 -40.43
N GLY A 273 -18.43 15.84 -39.43
CA GLY A 273 -17.42 16.16 -38.42
C GLY A 273 -17.92 16.97 -37.22
N MET A 274 -19.23 17.21 -37.09
CA MET A 274 -19.78 17.96 -35.95
C MET A 274 -20.01 17.04 -34.75
N PRO A 275 -19.55 17.39 -33.53
CA PRO A 275 -19.83 16.60 -32.34
C PRO A 275 -21.32 16.63 -32.01
N LEU A 276 -21.95 15.45 -31.98
CA LEU A 276 -23.37 15.23 -31.68
C LEU A 276 -23.63 14.96 -30.18
N GLY A 277 -22.60 15.07 -29.35
CA GLY A 277 -22.67 14.83 -27.91
C GLY A 277 -22.20 13.43 -27.50
N THR A 278 -22.31 13.14 -26.20
CA THR A 278 -21.90 11.86 -25.62
C THR A 278 -22.94 10.76 -25.87
N ALA A 279 -22.54 9.49 -25.76
CA ALA A 279 -23.47 8.38 -25.91
C ALA A 279 -24.65 8.39 -24.94
N GLN A 280 -24.47 9.02 -23.78
CA GLN A 280 -25.52 9.16 -22.78
C GLN A 280 -26.52 10.25 -23.18
N GLU A 281 -26.06 11.34 -23.79
CA GLU A 281 -26.92 12.38 -24.36
C GLU A 281 -27.66 11.90 -25.61
N ALA A 282 -27.00 11.11 -26.46
CA ALA A 282 -27.61 10.48 -27.62
C ALA A 282 -28.66 9.41 -27.23
N ALA A 283 -28.42 8.67 -26.14
CA ALA A 283 -29.41 7.74 -25.60
C ALA A 283 -30.61 8.46 -24.95
N ALA A 284 -30.37 9.61 -24.31
CA ALA A 284 -31.42 10.43 -23.69
C ALA A 284 -32.26 11.20 -24.72
N ASN A 285 -31.65 11.60 -25.84
CA ASN A 285 -32.27 12.36 -26.91
C ASN A 285 -31.98 11.70 -28.27
N PRO A 286 -32.67 10.60 -28.62
CA PRO A 286 -32.42 9.86 -29.86
C PRO A 286 -32.65 10.69 -31.13
N ASP A 287 -33.38 11.81 -31.03
CA ASP A 287 -33.61 12.74 -32.14
C ASP A 287 -32.31 13.45 -32.59
N LEU A 288 -31.31 13.61 -31.71
CA LEU A 288 -29.99 14.17 -32.06
C LEU A 288 -29.24 13.34 -33.10
N LEU A 289 -29.52 12.04 -33.20
CA LEU A 289 -28.94 11.14 -34.19
C LEU A 289 -29.65 11.24 -35.56
N ASN A 290 -30.92 11.67 -35.57
CA ASN A 290 -31.74 11.77 -36.78
C ASN A 290 -31.59 13.13 -37.47
N ASP A 291 -31.32 14.21 -36.73
CA ASP A 291 -31.14 15.54 -37.32
C ASP A 291 -29.82 15.69 -38.08
N ALA A 292 -28.84 14.79 -37.86
CA ALA A 292 -27.61 14.74 -38.64
C ALA A 292 -27.80 14.23 -40.09
N ASP A 293 -28.96 13.64 -40.41
CA ASP A 293 -29.30 13.10 -41.73
C ASP A 293 -30.36 13.95 -42.48
N ARG A 294 -30.85 15.04 -41.85
CA ARG A 294 -31.61 16.07 -42.56
C ARG A 294 -30.62 16.98 -43.30
N GLY A 295 -30.21 16.49 -44.47
CA GLY A 295 -29.62 17.32 -45.50
C GLY A 295 -30.43 18.61 -45.69
N ASP A 296 -29.68 19.70 -45.78
CA ASP A 296 -30.10 21.05 -46.16
C ASP A 296 -30.72 21.04 -47.57
N ASP A 297 -31.93 20.51 -47.67
CA ASP A 297 -32.68 20.35 -48.92
C ASP A 297 -33.94 21.22 -48.83
N GLY A 298 -33.77 22.55 -48.75
CA GLY A 298 -34.90 23.46 -48.50
C GLY A 298 -34.74 24.89 -48.98
N ALA A 299 -34.35 25.09 -50.25
CA ALA A 299 -34.41 26.38 -50.92
C ALA A 299 -35.82 26.71 -51.45
N GLY A 300 -36.27 27.96 -51.22
CA GLY A 300 -37.46 28.63 -51.79
C GLY A 300 -38.43 29.08 -50.70
N ASP A 301 -38.97 30.30 -50.62
CA ASP A 301 -39.23 31.30 -51.65
C ASP A 301 -39.72 32.60 -50.97
N GLU A 302 -39.37 33.73 -51.59
CA GLU A 302 -39.84 35.13 -51.55
C GLU A 302 -40.63 35.74 -50.37
N GLY A 303 -40.11 36.90 -49.89
CA GLY A 303 -40.85 37.87 -49.08
C GLY A 303 -40.10 39.19 -48.91
N ALA A 304 -40.24 40.09 -49.88
CA ALA A 304 -39.65 41.43 -49.89
C ALA A 304 -40.43 42.47 -49.04
N GLY A 305 -39.70 43.46 -48.53
CA GLY A 305 -40.17 44.67 -47.83
C GLY A 305 -39.60 44.73 -46.41
N ASP A 306 -38.99 45.79 -45.91
CA ASP A 306 -39.04 47.22 -46.23
C ASP A 306 -37.86 47.91 -45.53
N GLU A 307 -37.38 49.02 -46.10
CA GLU A 307 -36.21 49.79 -45.71
C GLU A 307 -36.38 50.50 -44.36
N GLY A 308 -35.30 50.61 -43.59
CA GLY A 308 -35.26 51.36 -42.33
C GLY A 308 -33.84 51.60 -41.82
N ASP A 309 -33.32 52.78 -42.13
CA ASP A 309 -31.97 53.30 -41.86
C ASP A 309 -31.48 53.28 -40.39
N GLY A 310 -30.26 52.77 -40.21
CA GLY A 310 -29.13 53.37 -39.48
C GLY A 310 -29.12 53.37 -37.92
N PRO A 311 -27.98 53.75 -37.30
CA PRO A 311 -26.61 53.33 -37.57
C PRO A 311 -25.89 52.85 -36.27
N ASP A 312 -24.63 52.46 -36.45
CA ASP A 312 -23.52 52.69 -35.52
C ASP A 312 -23.11 51.64 -34.46
N ASP A 313 -21.78 51.58 -34.33
CA ASP A 313 -20.98 51.17 -33.19
C ASP A 313 -20.75 49.68 -32.87
N GLY A 314 -19.55 49.22 -33.27
CA GLY A 314 -18.64 48.62 -32.29
C GLY A 314 -18.01 47.28 -32.62
N ASP A 315 -16.92 47.28 -33.41
CA ASP A 315 -15.78 46.41 -33.11
C ASP A 315 -15.14 46.91 -31.80
N PRO A 316 -14.64 46.02 -30.92
CA PRO A 316 -13.20 45.80 -31.00
C PRO A 316 -12.77 44.38 -30.64
N TRP A 317 -11.92 43.88 -31.54
CA TRP A 317 -10.98 42.80 -31.34
C TRP A 317 -10.14 43.01 -30.07
N GLY A 318 -10.26 42.08 -29.13
CA GLY A 318 -9.36 41.94 -27.98
C GLY A 318 -8.51 40.68 -28.16
N ASP A 319 -7.45 40.85 -28.94
CA ASP A 319 -6.28 39.96 -29.02
C ASP A 319 -5.43 40.21 -27.77
N ASP A 320 -5.34 39.21 -26.88
CA ASP A 320 -4.36 39.18 -25.80
C ASP A 320 -3.63 37.82 -25.81
N GLY A 321 -2.72 37.69 -26.78
CA GLY A 321 -1.58 36.78 -26.70
C GLY A 321 -0.42 37.44 -25.94
N GLY A 322 0.17 36.73 -24.98
CA GLY A 322 1.48 37.10 -24.42
C GLY A 322 1.75 36.58 -23.02
N GLY A 323 2.58 35.53 -22.92
CA GLY A 323 3.07 35.02 -21.64
C GLY A 323 4.04 33.85 -21.80
N LEU A 324 5.13 34.07 -22.56
CA LEU A 324 6.32 33.22 -22.55
C LEU A 324 7.12 33.55 -21.28
N ASP A 325 7.21 32.60 -20.35
CA ASP A 325 8.15 32.66 -19.24
C ASP A 325 9.19 31.55 -19.46
N ASP A 326 10.28 31.93 -20.14
CA ASP A 326 11.49 31.15 -20.38
C ASP A 326 12.45 31.44 -19.22
N GLY A 327 12.28 30.70 -18.12
CA GLY A 327 13.12 30.76 -16.93
C GLY A 327 14.29 29.79 -17.04
N GLY A 328 15.41 30.30 -17.54
CA GLY A 328 16.65 29.57 -17.80
C GLY A 328 17.23 28.84 -16.59
N GLY A 329 17.63 27.60 -16.82
CA GLY A 329 18.40 26.78 -15.89
C GLY A 329 19.86 27.20 -15.86
N ASP A 330 20.34 27.49 -14.66
CA ASP A 330 21.76 27.61 -14.32
C ASP A 330 22.29 26.21 -13.96
N LEU A 331 23.07 25.62 -14.87
CA LEU A 331 23.75 24.35 -14.68
C LEU A 331 25.11 24.60 -14.06
N GLY A 332 25.29 24.01 -12.87
CA GLY A 332 26.47 24.11 -12.05
C GLY A 332 27.78 23.70 -12.73
N ASP A 333 28.76 24.56 -12.49
CA ASP A 333 30.20 24.36 -12.57
C ASP A 333 30.65 23.42 -11.43
N PHE A 334 31.21 22.26 -11.78
CA PHE A 334 32.00 21.42 -10.87
C PHE A 334 33.32 21.09 -11.57
N GLY A 335 34.36 21.82 -11.21
CA GLY A 335 35.75 21.54 -11.50
C GLY A 335 36.51 21.07 -10.25
N ASP A 336 37.40 20.09 -10.50
CA ASP A 336 38.51 19.52 -9.72
C ASP A 336 38.28 18.96 -8.30
#